data_AF-A0A5S6QP18-F1
#
_entry.id   AF-A0A5S6QP18-F1
#
_cell.length_a   1.000
_cell.length_b   1.000
_cell.length_c   1.000
_cell.angle_alpha   90.00
_cell.angle_beta   90.00
_cell.angle_gamma   90.00
#
_symmetry.space_group_name_H-M   'P 1'
#
loop_
_entity.id
_entity.type
_entity.pdbx_description
1 polymer ?
#
loop_
_entity_poly.entity_id
_entity_poly.type
_entity_poly.pdbx_seq_one_letter_code
_entity_poly.pdbx_strand_id
1 'polypeptide(L)'
;MDNSTVATVHTTAALAVKLPQFWPHSARLWFAQAEAQFALARITVSMTKFHHAIASLPDSVAAEVEDLLEPYGDAPYEYLKAKLLERFTSTTDERFRSLVDPHPIGDQRPSQILREMRRMAPGMIDPNSPFFRQLFLNRLPPNVQLILKATHPTNIDDLARAADELVVTASSVNAVTNANTPSVPAELQALRQEVAVLRDKLRLLSVSPSRGPVSRRRPDSPLGNRSSRRSSVSPPGRTLCYFHRKFGRRARRCRSPCSFPGN
;
A
#
# COMPACT_ATOMS: atom_id res chain seq x y z
N MET A 1 -15.48 40.81 68.97
CA MET A 1 -14.51 40.68 67.86
C MET A 1 -14.62 39.24 67.40
N ASP A 2 -15.52 38.94 66.47
CA ASP A 2 -15.72 37.58 65.99
C ASP A 2 -15.59 37.60 64.47
N ASN A 3 -14.37 37.33 64.01
CA ASN A 3 -14.03 37.21 62.60
C ASN A 3 -14.25 35.75 62.19
N SER A 4 -15.47 35.43 61.77
CA SER A 4 -15.79 34.13 61.15
C SER A 4 -15.15 34.06 59.77
N THR A 5 -14.08 33.30 59.66
CA THR A 5 -13.41 32.92 58.42
C THR A 5 -14.36 32.07 57.56
N VAL A 6 -14.93 32.70 56.53
CA VAL A 6 -15.64 31.99 55.46
C VAL A 6 -14.61 31.14 54.72
N ALA A 7 -14.68 29.83 54.89
CA ALA A 7 -13.91 28.87 54.12
C ALA A 7 -14.41 28.91 52.66
N THR A 8 -13.63 29.53 51.79
CA THR A 8 -13.83 29.52 50.34
C THR A 8 -13.72 28.08 49.85
N VAL A 9 -14.87 27.45 49.58
CA VAL A 9 -14.93 26.16 48.90
C VAL A 9 -14.49 26.40 47.46
N HIS A 10 -13.23 26.10 47.14
CA HIS A 10 -12.77 26.03 45.76
C HIS A 10 -13.37 24.77 45.12
N THR A 11 -14.56 24.92 44.53
CA THR A 11 -15.12 23.90 43.63
C THR A 11 -14.30 23.90 42.35
N THR A 12 -13.20 23.13 42.33
CA THR A 12 -12.53 22.78 41.08
C THR A 12 -13.52 21.96 40.26
N ALA A 13 -14.06 22.54 39.18
CA ALA A 13 -14.87 21.82 38.21
C ALA A 13 -14.12 20.54 37.80
N ALA A 14 -14.75 19.38 37.97
CA ALA A 14 -14.17 18.11 37.57
C ALA A 14 -13.86 18.18 36.07
N LEU A 15 -12.57 18.23 35.71
CA LEU A 15 -12.14 18.16 34.32
C LEU A 15 -12.59 16.80 33.79
N ALA A 16 -13.55 16.80 32.88
CA ALA A 16 -14.01 15.58 32.21
C ALA A 16 -12.82 14.98 31.44
N VAL A 17 -12.34 13.82 31.87
CA VAL A 17 -11.27 13.10 31.16
C VAL A 17 -11.85 12.53 29.88
N LYS A 18 -11.48 13.13 28.75
CA LYS A 18 -11.77 12.60 27.42
C LYS A 18 -10.47 12.09 26.81
N LEU A 19 -10.33 10.77 26.81
CA LEU A 19 -9.20 10.13 26.15
C LEU A 19 -9.43 10.06 24.64
N PRO A 20 -8.38 10.17 23.82
CA PRO A 20 -8.47 9.84 22.40
C PRO A 20 -8.71 8.35 22.24
N GLN A 21 -9.25 7.95 21.08
CA GLN A 21 -9.34 6.55 20.71
C GLN A 21 -7.96 5.86 20.76
N PHE A 22 -7.92 4.61 21.20
CA PHE A 22 -6.69 3.83 21.34
C PHE A 22 -5.98 3.63 20.00
N TRP A 23 -4.63 3.70 20.03
CA TRP A 23 -3.78 3.54 18.85
C TRP A 23 -2.94 2.26 18.97
N PRO A 24 -3.36 1.13 18.36
CA PRO A 24 -2.63 -0.14 18.44
C PRO A 24 -1.17 -0.02 18.02
N HIS A 25 -0.90 0.64 16.89
CA HIS A 25 0.46 0.87 16.36
C HIS A 25 1.34 1.75 17.25
N SER A 26 0.79 2.38 18.29
CA SER A 26 1.53 3.31 19.17
C SER A 26 0.99 3.27 20.61
N ALA A 27 0.68 2.07 21.10
CA ALA A 27 0.07 1.85 22.41
C ALA A 27 0.82 2.53 23.56
N ARG A 28 2.18 2.49 23.55
CA ARG A 28 3.01 3.17 24.57
C ARG A 28 2.76 4.66 24.64
N LEU A 29 2.68 5.33 23.47
CA LEU A 29 2.46 6.77 23.40
C LEU A 29 1.06 7.12 23.90
N TRP A 30 0.07 6.33 23.49
CA TRP A 30 -1.31 6.50 23.93
C TRP A 30 -1.43 6.40 25.46
N PHE A 31 -0.82 5.38 26.08
CA PHE A 31 -0.85 5.23 27.55
C PHE A 31 -0.13 6.38 28.26
N ALA A 32 1.01 6.84 27.76
CA ALA A 32 1.70 8.00 28.32
C ALA A 32 0.80 9.25 28.32
N GLN A 33 0.05 9.46 27.23
CA GLN A 33 -0.89 10.57 27.13
C GLN A 33 -2.11 10.37 28.05
N ALA A 34 -2.67 9.17 28.12
CA ALA A 34 -3.79 8.86 29.01
C ALA A 34 -3.42 9.06 30.48
N GLU A 35 -2.22 8.67 30.89
CA GLU A 35 -1.72 8.84 32.26
C GLU A 35 -1.51 10.30 32.63
N ALA A 36 -1.03 11.12 31.69
CA ALA A 36 -0.97 12.56 31.88
C ALA A 36 -2.38 13.16 32.09
N GLN A 37 -3.38 12.73 31.32
CA GLN A 37 -4.77 13.18 31.50
C GLN A 37 -5.35 12.75 32.86
N PHE A 38 -5.13 11.49 33.27
CA PHE A 38 -5.53 11.02 34.59
C PHE A 38 -4.87 11.82 35.72
N ALA A 39 -3.58 12.11 35.60
CA ALA A 39 -2.85 12.92 36.57
C ALA A 39 -3.42 14.34 36.68
N LEU A 40 -3.69 15.00 35.54
CA LEU A 40 -4.28 16.34 35.50
C LEU A 40 -5.68 16.38 36.12
N ALA A 41 -6.48 15.34 35.89
CA ALA A 41 -7.82 15.20 36.47
C ALA A 41 -7.84 14.58 37.88
N ARG A 42 -6.66 14.29 38.47
CA ARG A 42 -6.50 13.66 39.79
C ARG A 42 -7.23 12.30 39.92
N ILE A 43 -7.35 11.57 38.82
CA ILE A 43 -7.90 10.20 38.83
C ILE A 43 -6.80 9.23 39.26
N THR A 44 -6.90 8.77 40.49
CA THR A 44 -5.94 7.82 41.09
C THR A 44 -6.48 6.40 41.16
N VAL A 45 -7.80 6.23 41.22
CA VAL A 45 -8.46 4.93 41.37
C VAL A 45 -8.28 4.08 40.11
N SER A 46 -7.69 2.89 40.28
CA SER A 46 -7.37 1.96 39.17
C SER A 46 -8.62 1.56 38.38
N MET A 47 -9.73 1.25 39.07
CA MET A 47 -11.00 0.91 38.42
C MET A 47 -11.54 2.06 37.54
N THR A 48 -11.45 3.31 37.99
CA THR A 48 -11.88 4.46 37.18
C THR A 48 -11.03 4.60 35.92
N LYS A 49 -9.70 4.46 36.03
CA LYS A 49 -8.80 4.47 34.87
C LYS A 49 -9.11 3.33 33.91
N PHE A 50 -9.41 2.14 34.42
CA PHE A 50 -9.79 0.98 33.64
C PHE A 50 -11.03 1.27 32.78
N HIS A 51 -12.09 1.81 33.37
CA HIS A 51 -13.31 2.18 32.64
C HIS A 51 -13.05 3.22 31.54
N HIS A 52 -12.23 4.23 31.81
CA HIS A 52 -11.83 5.20 30.78
C HIS A 52 -11.03 4.55 29.64
N ALA A 53 -10.13 3.62 29.97
CA ALA A 53 -9.31 2.93 28.98
C ALA A 53 -10.14 2.03 28.06
N ILE A 54 -11.02 1.17 28.62
CA ILE A 54 -11.88 0.30 27.82
C ILE A 54 -12.84 1.11 26.94
N ALA A 55 -13.37 2.24 27.45
CA ALA A 55 -14.25 3.12 26.69
C ALA A 55 -13.55 3.82 25.50
N SER A 56 -12.22 3.77 25.47
CA SER A 56 -11.41 4.37 24.40
C SER A 56 -10.97 3.35 23.35
N LEU A 57 -11.26 2.07 23.53
CA LEU A 57 -10.88 1.02 22.59
C LEU A 57 -11.79 1.05 21.33
N PRO A 58 -11.23 1.03 20.11
CA PRO A 58 -12.00 0.71 18.91
C PRO A 58 -12.62 -0.69 18.98
N ASP A 59 -13.75 -0.90 18.31
CA ASP A 59 -14.42 -2.20 18.23
C ASP A 59 -13.49 -3.33 17.79
N SER A 60 -12.60 -3.07 16.83
CA SER A 60 -11.62 -4.05 16.35
C SER A 60 -10.65 -4.51 17.42
N VAL A 61 -10.23 -3.58 18.30
CA VAL A 61 -9.30 -3.87 19.39
C VAL A 61 -10.04 -4.52 20.55
N ALA A 62 -11.23 -4.02 20.89
CA ALA A 62 -12.07 -4.59 21.93
C ALA A 62 -12.42 -6.07 21.64
N ALA A 63 -12.70 -6.42 20.38
CA ALA A 63 -12.94 -7.79 19.95
C ALA A 63 -11.67 -8.67 20.09
N GLU A 64 -10.48 -8.13 19.84
CA GLU A 64 -9.21 -8.85 19.98
C GLU A 64 -8.80 -9.06 21.46
N VAL A 65 -9.26 -8.20 22.35
CA VAL A 65 -8.92 -8.22 23.79
C VAL A 65 -10.12 -8.45 24.70
N GLU A 66 -11.12 -9.18 24.23
CA GLU A 66 -12.35 -9.51 24.98
C GLU A 66 -12.03 -10.08 26.38
N ASP A 67 -11.01 -10.94 26.47
CA ASP A 67 -10.52 -11.55 27.71
C ASP A 67 -9.97 -10.54 28.74
N LEU A 68 -9.67 -9.31 28.32
CA LEU A 68 -9.13 -8.24 29.17
C LEU A 68 -10.19 -7.18 29.53
N LEU A 69 -11.44 -7.31 29.04
CA LEU A 69 -12.50 -6.33 29.29
C LEU A 69 -13.17 -6.51 30.66
N GLU A 70 -12.89 -7.60 31.35
CA GLU A 70 -13.27 -7.80 32.74
C GLU A 70 -12.16 -7.35 33.69
N PRO A 71 -12.49 -6.65 34.79
CA PRO A 71 -11.49 -6.20 35.76
C PRO A 71 -10.85 -7.41 36.46
N TYR A 72 -9.52 -7.45 36.46
CA TYR A 72 -8.74 -8.52 37.09
C TYR A 72 -7.90 -8.00 38.26
N GLY A 73 -8.04 -8.64 39.43
CA GLY A 73 -7.31 -8.31 40.66
C GLY A 73 -7.61 -6.92 41.23
N ASP A 74 -6.75 -6.46 42.15
CA ASP A 74 -6.93 -5.17 42.85
C ASP A 74 -6.51 -3.95 42.00
N ALA A 75 -5.80 -4.17 40.90
CA ALA A 75 -5.27 -3.14 40.02
C ALA A 75 -5.63 -3.40 38.53
N PRO A 76 -6.93 -3.36 38.17
CA PRO A 76 -7.40 -3.74 36.84
C PRO A 76 -6.81 -2.90 35.70
N TYR A 77 -6.58 -1.60 35.91
CA TYR A 77 -5.96 -0.74 34.90
C TYR A 77 -4.50 -1.12 34.63
N GLU A 78 -3.72 -1.41 35.67
CA GLU A 78 -2.31 -1.76 35.51
C GLU A 78 -2.16 -3.12 34.82
N TYR A 79 -3.05 -4.08 35.13
CA TYR A 79 -3.14 -5.35 34.44
C TYR A 79 -3.49 -5.18 32.96
N LEU A 80 -4.55 -4.42 32.66
CA LEU A 80 -4.98 -4.11 31.29
C LEU A 80 -3.86 -3.43 30.50
N LYS A 81 -3.21 -2.41 31.07
CA LYS A 81 -2.10 -1.69 30.45
C LYS A 81 -0.95 -2.64 30.11
N ALA A 82 -0.52 -3.47 31.05
CA ALA A 82 0.56 -4.42 30.84
C ALA A 82 0.24 -5.37 29.67
N LYS A 83 -0.96 -5.93 29.65
CA LYS A 83 -1.40 -6.87 28.60
C LYS A 83 -1.61 -6.22 27.24
N LEU A 84 -2.19 -5.03 27.18
CA LEU A 84 -2.31 -4.28 25.92
C LEU A 84 -0.94 -3.88 25.36
N LEU A 85 0.01 -3.51 26.23
CA LEU A 85 1.38 -3.25 25.79
C LEU A 85 2.07 -4.54 25.32
N GLU A 86 1.85 -5.66 25.98
CA GLU A 86 2.38 -6.97 25.54
C GLU A 86 1.85 -7.36 24.15
N ARG A 87 0.55 -7.18 23.88
CA ARG A 87 -0.07 -7.55 22.59
C ARG A 87 0.26 -6.59 21.46
N PHE A 88 0.22 -5.27 21.72
CA PHE A 88 0.27 -4.25 20.67
C PHE A 88 1.61 -3.51 20.55
N THR A 89 2.58 -3.79 21.42
CA THR A 89 3.93 -3.25 21.19
C THR A 89 4.77 -4.24 20.39
N SER A 90 5.42 -3.73 19.34
CA SER A 90 6.30 -4.55 18.52
C SER A 90 7.31 -5.30 19.39
N THR A 91 7.48 -6.59 19.09
CA THR A 91 8.42 -7.44 19.81
C THR A 91 9.84 -6.86 19.68
N THR A 92 10.72 -7.20 20.62
CA THR A 92 12.13 -6.80 20.56
C THR A 92 12.75 -7.22 19.22
N ASP A 93 12.41 -8.41 18.72
CA ASP A 93 12.89 -8.93 17.44
C ASP A 93 12.38 -8.14 16.23
N GLU A 94 11.11 -7.75 16.21
CA GLU A 94 10.56 -6.89 15.15
C GLU A 94 11.21 -5.52 15.12
N ARG A 95 11.42 -4.92 16.31
CA ARG A 95 12.13 -3.64 16.43
C ARG A 95 13.57 -3.77 15.98
N PHE A 96 14.24 -4.87 16.32
CA PHE A 96 15.61 -5.15 15.87
C PHE A 96 15.68 -5.32 14.36
N ARG A 97 14.80 -6.14 13.76
CA ARG A 97 14.72 -6.32 12.31
C ARG A 97 14.47 -4.99 11.61
N SER A 98 13.49 -4.21 12.09
CA SER A 98 13.21 -2.88 11.56
C SER A 98 14.40 -1.92 11.69
N LEU A 99 15.21 -2.04 12.75
CA LEU A 99 16.41 -1.22 12.97
C LEU A 99 17.57 -1.62 12.05
N VAL A 100 17.74 -2.91 11.76
CA VAL A 100 18.81 -3.44 10.91
C VAL A 100 18.48 -3.34 9.43
N ASP A 101 17.19 -3.37 9.07
CA ASP A 101 16.75 -3.32 7.68
C ASP A 101 17.17 -1.99 7.02
N PRO A 102 18.00 -2.03 5.96
CA PRO A 102 18.41 -0.85 5.21
C PRO A 102 17.26 -0.37 4.33
N HIS A 103 16.25 0.23 4.95
CA HIS A 103 15.26 1.02 4.22
C HIS A 103 15.94 2.30 3.71
N PRO A 104 16.03 2.51 2.39
CA PRO A 104 16.64 3.71 1.85
C PRO A 104 15.86 4.94 2.31
N ILE A 105 16.59 6.04 2.52
CA ILE A 105 15.99 7.36 2.70
C ILE A 105 15.18 7.68 1.45
N GLY A 106 13.85 7.58 1.55
CA GLY A 106 12.94 8.14 0.55
C GLY A 106 12.91 9.66 0.68
N ASP A 107 11.71 10.24 0.78
CA ASP A 107 11.55 11.69 0.95
C ASP A 107 11.77 12.18 2.39
N GLN A 108 12.20 11.31 3.30
CA GLN A 108 12.40 11.64 4.71
C GLN A 108 13.75 12.29 4.96
N ARG A 109 13.82 13.21 5.93
CA ARG A 109 15.09 13.80 6.33
C ARG A 109 15.93 12.80 7.14
N PRO A 110 17.24 12.65 6.87
CA PRO A 110 18.15 11.87 7.70
C PRO A 110 17.99 12.08 9.22
N SER A 111 17.80 13.32 9.70
CA SER A 111 17.55 13.59 11.12
C SER A 111 16.25 13.01 11.65
N GLN A 112 15.21 12.94 10.83
CA GLN A 112 13.94 12.29 11.18
C GLN A 112 14.13 10.78 11.31
N ILE A 113 14.88 10.17 10.40
CA ILE A 113 15.23 8.74 10.45
C ILE A 113 16.04 8.43 11.70
N LEU A 114 17.00 9.29 12.07
CA LEU A 114 17.77 9.12 13.31
C LEU A 114 16.87 9.10 14.55
N ARG A 115 15.88 10.01 14.63
CA ARG A 115 14.91 10.04 15.74
C ARG A 115 14.08 8.77 15.81
N GLU A 116 13.65 8.27 14.65
CA GLU A 116 12.91 7.00 14.54
C GLU A 116 13.75 5.82 15.04
N MET A 117 15.00 5.71 14.57
CA MET A 117 15.93 4.67 15.02
C MET A 117 16.16 4.74 16.53
N ARG A 118 16.33 5.96 17.09
CA ARG A 118 16.49 6.16 18.54
C ARG A 118 15.25 5.77 19.33
N ARG A 119 14.04 5.89 18.77
CA ARG A 119 12.81 5.44 19.42
C ARG A 119 12.73 3.91 19.49
N MET A 120 13.27 3.22 18.50
CA MET A 120 13.27 1.76 18.44
C MET A 120 14.39 1.14 19.27
N ALA A 121 15.55 1.78 19.38
CA ALA A 121 16.76 1.29 20.06
C ALA A 121 16.68 0.92 21.56
N PRO A 122 15.82 1.52 22.42
CA PRO A 122 15.90 1.33 23.87
C PRO A 122 15.76 -0.14 24.27
N GLY A 123 16.70 -0.60 25.10
CA GLY A 123 16.77 -1.98 25.57
C GLY A 123 17.46 -2.96 24.62
N MET A 124 17.93 -2.51 23.44
CA MET A 124 18.65 -3.37 22.48
C MET A 124 20.06 -2.86 22.19
N ILE A 125 20.19 -1.58 21.80
CA ILE A 125 21.45 -0.99 21.33
C ILE A 125 21.56 0.41 21.94
N ASP A 126 22.76 0.77 22.40
CA ASP A 126 23.05 2.14 22.83
C ASP A 126 23.00 3.11 21.63
N PRO A 127 22.12 4.13 21.66
CA PRO A 127 22.01 5.17 20.62
C PRO A 127 23.29 5.95 20.33
N ASN A 128 24.27 5.95 21.25
CA ASN A 128 25.53 6.67 21.08
C ASN A 128 26.70 5.72 20.72
N SER A 129 26.44 4.43 20.55
CA SER A 129 27.46 3.46 20.21
C SER A 129 27.97 3.63 18.76
N PRO A 130 29.24 3.26 18.47
CA PRO A 130 29.76 3.21 17.11
C PRO A 130 28.92 2.32 16.18
N PHE A 131 28.34 1.24 16.73
CA PHE A 131 27.47 0.33 15.97
C PHE A 131 26.18 1.02 15.53
N PHE A 132 25.51 1.75 16.43
CA PHE A 132 24.30 2.51 16.08
C PHE A 132 24.60 3.60 15.04
N ARG A 133 25.76 4.25 15.15
CA ARG A 133 26.26 5.19 14.13
C ARG A 133 26.45 4.51 12.77
N GLN A 134 26.99 3.31 12.73
CA GLN A 134 27.15 2.55 11.49
C GLN A 134 25.81 2.13 10.89
N LEU A 135 24.85 1.70 11.72
CA LEU A 135 23.48 1.40 11.29
C LEU A 135 22.82 2.62 10.62
N PHE A 136 22.95 3.80 11.22
CA PHE A 136 22.41 5.03 10.64
C PHE A 136 23.09 5.38 9.31
N LEU A 137 24.43 5.29 9.23
CA LEU A 137 25.17 5.53 8.00
C LEU A 137 24.73 4.60 6.87
N ASN A 138 24.53 3.31 7.16
CA ASN A 138 24.12 2.32 6.15
C ASN A 138 22.74 2.60 5.54
N ARG A 139 21.89 3.41 6.20
CA ARG A 139 20.59 3.83 5.65
C ARG A 139 20.70 5.00 4.69
N LEU A 140 21.76 5.82 4.78
CA LEU A 140 21.93 6.99 3.94
C LEU A 140 22.30 6.59 2.50
N PRO A 141 21.99 7.40 1.47
CA PRO A 141 22.48 7.20 0.11
C PRO A 141 24.03 7.15 0.04
N PRO A 142 24.61 6.35 -0.87
CA PRO A 142 26.06 6.10 -0.91
C PRO A 142 26.91 7.37 -1.12
N ASN A 143 26.40 8.34 -1.89
CA ASN A 143 27.04 9.64 -2.10
C ASN A 143 27.11 10.47 -0.81
N VAL A 144 26.05 10.44 0.01
CA VAL A 144 26.02 11.12 1.31
C VAL A 144 26.95 10.41 2.29
N GLN A 145 26.95 9.07 2.30
CA GLN A 145 27.88 8.28 3.14
C GLN A 145 29.34 8.61 2.85
N LEU A 146 29.73 8.73 1.58
CA LEU A 146 31.11 9.00 1.18
C LEU A 146 31.60 10.33 1.74
N ILE A 147 30.79 11.39 1.60
CA ILE A 147 31.13 12.73 2.07
C ILE A 147 31.23 12.74 3.60
N LEU A 148 30.25 12.17 4.30
CA LEU A 148 30.24 12.13 5.78
C LEU A 148 31.40 11.33 6.36
N LYS A 149 31.83 10.25 5.68
CA LYS A 149 33.04 9.50 6.07
C LYS A 149 34.30 10.34 5.92
N ALA A 150 34.38 11.24 4.94
CA ALA A 150 35.51 12.16 4.77
C ALA A 150 35.50 13.31 5.78
N THR A 151 34.33 13.85 6.14
CA THR A 151 34.19 14.99 7.06
C THR A 151 34.35 14.60 8.54
N HIS A 152 34.25 13.31 8.88
CA HIS A 152 34.43 12.77 10.24
C HIS A 152 33.66 13.55 11.34
N PRO A 153 32.32 13.69 11.25
CA PRO A 153 31.53 14.35 12.29
C PRO A 153 31.73 13.67 13.65
N THR A 154 31.80 14.45 14.73
CA THR A 154 32.19 13.97 16.06
C THR A 154 31.09 13.16 16.73
N ASN A 155 29.83 13.59 16.64
CA ASN A 155 28.67 12.89 17.18
C ASN A 155 27.64 12.56 16.08
N ILE A 156 26.68 11.70 16.42
CA ILE A 156 25.67 11.21 15.46
C ILE A 156 24.61 12.29 15.11
N ASP A 157 24.37 13.25 15.99
CA ASP A 157 23.42 14.34 15.77
C ASP A 157 23.94 15.33 14.72
N ASP A 158 25.23 15.69 14.79
CA ASP A 158 25.92 16.51 13.81
C ASP A 158 26.06 15.76 12.47
N LEU A 159 26.28 14.44 12.52
CA LEU A 159 26.26 13.59 11.34
C LEU A 159 24.89 13.65 10.64
N ALA A 160 23.79 13.55 11.38
CA ALA A 160 22.45 13.66 10.82
C ALA A 160 22.14 15.06 10.29
N ARG A 161 22.59 16.12 10.97
CA ARG A 161 22.44 17.51 10.49
C ARG A 161 23.20 17.74 9.19
N ALA A 162 24.45 17.28 9.10
CA ALA A 162 25.23 17.34 7.87
C ALA A 162 24.59 16.50 6.75
N ALA A 163 24.05 15.31 7.08
CA ALA A 163 23.33 14.49 6.12
C ALA A 163 22.09 15.20 5.56
N ASP A 164 21.32 15.92 6.39
CA ASP A 164 20.15 16.69 5.93
C ASP A 164 20.53 17.72 4.85
N GLU A 165 21.64 18.44 5.03
CA GLU A 165 22.16 19.42 4.05
C GLU A 165 22.63 18.74 2.76
N LEU A 166 23.27 17.58 2.88
CA LEU A 166 23.80 16.82 1.74
C LEU A 166 22.71 16.17 0.88
N VAL A 167 21.60 15.73 1.47
CA VAL A 167 20.47 15.16 0.72
C VAL A 167 19.76 16.24 -0.12
N VAL A 168 19.64 17.46 0.41
CA VAL A 168 19.07 18.61 -0.33
C VAL A 168 19.95 18.98 -1.51
N THR A 169 21.27 19.02 -1.31
CA THR A 169 22.23 19.36 -2.37
C THR A 169 22.39 18.26 -3.40
N ALA A 170 22.38 16.97 -3.01
CA ALA A 170 22.42 15.84 -3.95
C ALA A 170 21.23 15.82 -4.92
N SER A 171 20.05 16.22 -4.46
CA SER A 171 18.86 16.38 -5.31
C SER A 171 19.03 17.51 -6.33
N SER A 172 19.74 18.58 -5.95
CA SER A 172 20.07 19.71 -6.82
C SER A 172 21.18 19.37 -7.82
N VAL A 173 22.16 18.54 -7.44
CA VAL A 173 23.20 18.04 -8.36
C VAL A 173 22.57 17.11 -9.41
N ASN A 174 21.56 16.30 -9.06
CA ASN A 174 20.79 15.51 -10.02
C ASN A 174 20.01 16.38 -11.02
N ALA A 175 19.60 17.60 -10.65
CA ALA A 175 18.96 18.54 -11.57
C ALA A 175 19.95 19.18 -12.57
N VAL A 176 21.21 19.39 -12.15
CA VAL A 176 22.27 19.92 -13.02
C VAL A 176 22.89 18.81 -13.89
N THR A 177 22.98 17.57 -13.41
CA THR A 177 23.39 16.43 -14.24
C THR A 177 22.30 15.97 -15.21
N ASN A 178 21.03 16.32 -15.00
CA ASN A 178 19.97 16.14 -16.00
C ASN A 178 20.05 17.14 -17.16
N ALA A 179 20.73 18.29 -17.00
CA ALA A 179 21.05 19.18 -18.12
C ALA A 179 22.27 18.68 -18.92
N ASN A 180 23.15 17.89 -18.28
CA ASN A 180 24.41 17.40 -18.85
C ASN A 180 24.59 15.87 -18.69
N THR A 181 23.55 15.08 -18.95
CA THR A 181 23.72 13.65 -19.23
C THR A 181 23.67 13.46 -20.74
N PRO A 182 24.71 12.87 -21.37
CA PRO A 182 24.49 12.29 -22.68
C PRO A 182 23.41 11.23 -22.51
N SER A 183 22.53 11.16 -23.50
CA SER A 183 21.57 10.09 -23.77
C SER A 183 21.67 8.87 -22.87
N VAL A 184 20.53 8.46 -22.29
CA VAL A 184 20.19 7.08 -21.87
C VAL A 184 21.32 6.11 -22.21
N PRO A 185 22.01 5.47 -21.23
CA PRO A 185 23.16 4.61 -21.50
C PRO A 185 22.83 3.74 -22.70
N ALA A 186 23.65 3.78 -23.75
CA ALA A 186 23.33 3.13 -25.02
C ALA A 186 22.90 1.67 -24.82
N GLU A 187 23.44 1.03 -23.77
CA GLU A 187 23.03 -0.28 -23.26
C GLU A 187 21.56 -0.36 -22.80
N LEU A 188 21.05 0.59 -22.03
CA LEU A 188 19.65 0.61 -21.58
C LEU A 188 18.68 0.88 -22.73
N GLN A 189 19.12 1.63 -23.74
CA GLN A 189 18.35 1.85 -24.97
C GLN A 189 18.39 0.61 -25.88
N ALA A 190 19.55 -0.04 -26.00
CA ALA A 190 19.71 -1.32 -26.70
C ALA A 190 18.90 -2.43 -26.02
N LEU A 191 18.92 -2.53 -24.70
CA LEU A 191 18.11 -3.46 -23.91
C LEU A 191 16.61 -3.20 -24.10
N ARG A 192 16.17 -1.93 -24.13
CA ARG A 192 14.76 -1.59 -24.43
C ARG A 192 14.35 -2.00 -25.84
N GLN A 193 15.22 -1.80 -26.82
CA GLN A 193 15.00 -2.26 -28.20
C GLN A 193 14.98 -3.79 -28.28
N GLU A 194 15.88 -4.47 -27.59
CA GLU A 194 15.96 -5.92 -27.54
C GLU A 194 14.73 -6.55 -26.87
N VAL A 195 14.25 -5.95 -25.77
CA VAL A 195 12.98 -6.35 -25.14
C VAL A 195 11.78 -6.12 -26.07
N ALA A 196 11.77 -5.04 -26.86
CA ALA A 196 10.73 -4.80 -27.85
C ALA A 196 10.74 -5.86 -28.96
N VAL A 197 11.93 -6.20 -29.48
CA VAL A 197 12.11 -7.26 -30.49
C VAL A 197 11.75 -8.63 -29.93
N LEU A 198 12.13 -8.96 -28.69
CA LEU A 198 11.78 -10.21 -28.03
C LEU A 198 10.27 -10.34 -27.83
N ARG A 199 9.59 -9.24 -27.46
CA ARG A 199 8.13 -9.21 -27.32
C ARG A 199 7.42 -9.46 -28.66
N ASP A 200 7.98 -8.95 -29.76
CA ASP A 200 7.43 -9.19 -31.10
C ASP A 200 7.72 -10.60 -31.62
N LYS A 201 8.91 -11.16 -31.35
CA LYS A 201 9.22 -12.57 -31.62
C LYS A 201 8.31 -13.51 -30.82
N LEU A 202 8.01 -13.18 -29.56
CA LEU A 202 7.05 -13.93 -28.75
C LEU A 202 5.63 -13.89 -29.33
N ARG A 203 5.20 -12.75 -29.90
CA ARG A 203 3.93 -12.63 -30.61
C ARG A 203 3.87 -13.48 -31.89
N LEU A 204 4.97 -13.53 -32.65
CA LEU A 204 5.07 -14.37 -33.85
C LEU A 204 5.14 -15.87 -33.53
N LEU A 205 5.73 -16.24 -32.39
CA LEU A 205 5.77 -17.63 -31.92
C LEU A 205 4.45 -18.08 -31.28
N SER A 206 3.72 -17.16 -30.63
CA SER A 206 2.38 -17.44 -30.07
C SER A 206 1.27 -17.40 -31.13
N VAL A 207 1.56 -16.87 -32.32
CA VAL A 207 0.72 -17.00 -33.51
C VAL A 207 1.42 -17.92 -34.50
N SER A 208 1.35 -19.23 -34.24
CA SER A 208 1.40 -20.20 -35.33
C SER A 208 0.16 -21.11 -35.29
N PRO A 209 -0.52 -21.24 -36.44
CA PRO A 209 -1.79 -21.93 -36.55
C PRO A 209 -1.58 -23.43 -36.40
N SER A 210 -2.36 -24.08 -35.53
CA SER A 210 -2.44 -25.54 -35.49
C SER A 210 -2.94 -26.09 -36.82
N ARG A 211 -2.01 -26.42 -37.73
CA ARG A 211 -2.24 -27.37 -38.82
C ARG A 211 -2.10 -28.79 -38.23
N GLY A 212 -3.23 -29.42 -37.93
CA GLY A 212 -3.33 -30.87 -37.74
C GLY A 212 -3.75 -31.58 -39.04
N PRO A 213 -3.42 -32.87 -39.23
CA PRO A 213 -3.42 -33.53 -40.54
C PRO A 213 -4.72 -34.27 -40.91
N VAL A 214 -4.69 -34.77 -42.15
CA VAL A 214 -5.73 -35.36 -43.01
C VAL A 214 -6.42 -36.63 -42.46
N SER A 215 -7.72 -36.76 -42.80
CA SER A 215 -8.53 -37.99 -42.95
C SER A 215 -9.34 -38.52 -41.76
N ARG A 216 -10.68 -38.37 -41.81
CA ARG A 216 -11.64 -39.45 -42.18
C ARG A 216 -13.11 -39.04 -41.95
N ARG A 217 -13.92 -39.32 -42.98
CA ARG A 217 -15.37 -39.66 -42.98
C ARG A 217 -16.42 -38.56 -42.69
N ARG A 218 -17.20 -38.29 -43.76
CA ARG A 218 -18.63 -37.92 -43.78
C ARG A 218 -19.50 -38.80 -42.84
N PRO A 219 -20.81 -38.54 -42.70
CA PRO A 219 -21.54 -37.28 -42.52
C PRO A 219 -22.55 -37.38 -41.35
N ASP A 220 -23.12 -36.28 -40.85
CA ASP A 220 -24.58 -36.18 -40.72
C ASP A 220 -25.03 -34.76 -40.34
N SER A 221 -26.19 -34.39 -40.87
CA SER A 221 -26.95 -33.17 -40.51
C SER A 221 -27.72 -33.43 -39.19
N PRO A 222 -28.62 -32.57 -38.68
CA PRO A 222 -28.96 -31.16 -38.99
C PRO A 222 -28.93 -30.31 -37.70
N LEU A 223 -29.09 -28.98 -37.72
CA LEU A 223 -30.36 -28.28 -37.46
C LEU A 223 -29.96 -26.80 -37.26
N GLY A 224 -30.56 -25.86 -37.99
CA GLY A 224 -31.55 -24.94 -37.38
C GLY A 224 -30.86 -23.96 -36.42
N ASN A 225 -30.80 -22.65 -36.66
CA ASN A 225 -31.98 -21.82 -36.83
C ASN A 225 -31.58 -20.38 -37.21
N ARG A 226 -32.27 -19.85 -38.23
CA ARG A 226 -32.78 -18.49 -38.44
C ARG A 226 -32.35 -17.42 -37.41
N SER A 227 -31.86 -16.24 -37.81
CA SER A 227 -32.65 -15.16 -38.45
C SER A 227 -31.71 -14.07 -38.97
N SER A 228 -31.64 -13.76 -40.27
CA SER A 228 -32.43 -12.72 -40.97
C SER A 228 -32.39 -11.32 -40.35
N ARG A 229 -31.66 -10.40 -41.00
CA ARG A 229 -32.18 -9.17 -41.66
C ARG A 229 -31.08 -8.55 -42.55
N ARG A 230 -31.32 -8.56 -43.88
CA ARG A 230 -31.40 -7.41 -44.82
C ARG A 230 -30.11 -6.56 -44.88
N SER A 231 -29.46 -6.31 -46.02
CA SER A 231 -30.06 -5.76 -47.25
C SER A 231 -29.13 -5.90 -48.47
N SER A 232 -29.77 -6.16 -49.63
CA SER A 232 -29.48 -5.68 -51.00
C SER A 232 -28.06 -5.29 -51.42
N VAL A 233 -27.54 -6.00 -52.43
CA VAL A 233 -27.11 -5.44 -53.73
C VAL A 233 -27.24 -6.57 -54.77
N SER A 234 -27.80 -6.32 -55.95
CA SER A 234 -27.76 -7.27 -57.09
C SER A 234 -27.21 -6.56 -58.33
N PRO A 235 -26.14 -7.10 -58.96
CA PRO A 235 -25.61 -6.62 -60.25
C PRO A 235 -26.34 -7.26 -61.45
N PRO A 236 -26.16 -6.71 -62.67
CA PRO A 236 -26.94 -7.08 -63.84
C PRO A 236 -26.34 -8.30 -64.55
N GLY A 237 -27.16 -9.33 -64.79
CA GLY A 237 -26.77 -10.51 -65.57
C GLY A 237 -27.50 -11.78 -65.14
N ARG A 238 -28.64 -12.07 -65.79
CA ARG A 238 -29.45 -13.30 -65.67
C ARG A 238 -29.72 -13.78 -64.22
N THR A 239 -30.43 -12.97 -63.43
CA THR A 239 -30.88 -13.36 -62.09
C THR A 239 -32.17 -14.16 -62.15
N LEU A 240 -32.09 -15.45 -61.84
CA LEU A 240 -33.26 -16.26 -61.55
C LEU A 240 -33.78 -15.91 -60.15
N CYS A 241 -35.10 -15.73 -60.00
CA CYS A 241 -35.71 -15.50 -58.70
C CYS A 241 -35.47 -16.70 -57.77
N TYR A 242 -35.58 -16.49 -56.45
CA TYR A 242 -35.34 -17.54 -55.45
C TYR A 242 -36.06 -18.86 -55.78
N PHE A 243 -37.32 -18.77 -56.24
CA PHE A 243 -38.13 -19.94 -56.56
C PHE A 243 -37.58 -20.70 -57.78
N HIS A 244 -37.24 -20.01 -58.86
CA HIS A 244 -36.65 -20.65 -60.05
C HIS A 244 -35.21 -21.12 -59.82
N ARG A 245 -34.43 -20.45 -58.96
CA ARG A 245 -33.10 -20.93 -58.56
C ARG A 245 -33.17 -22.23 -57.74
N LYS A 246 -34.21 -22.39 -56.90
CA LYS A 246 -34.34 -23.55 -56.01
C LYS A 246 -35.12 -24.72 -56.63
N PHE A 247 -36.13 -24.44 -57.45
CA PHE A 247 -37.07 -25.45 -57.95
C PHE A 247 -37.07 -25.59 -59.49
N GLY A 248 -36.35 -24.74 -60.22
CA GLY A 248 -36.28 -24.78 -61.68
C GLY A 248 -37.65 -24.78 -62.35
N ARG A 249 -37.85 -25.62 -63.38
CA ARG A 249 -39.10 -25.73 -64.15
C ARG A 249 -40.31 -26.23 -63.35
N ARG A 250 -40.13 -26.69 -62.11
CA ARG A 250 -41.21 -27.17 -61.23
C ARG A 250 -41.71 -26.08 -60.28
N ALA A 251 -41.20 -24.85 -60.40
CA ALA A 251 -41.66 -23.72 -59.60
C ALA A 251 -43.10 -23.35 -59.97
N ARG A 252 -43.98 -23.25 -58.96
CA ARG A 252 -45.39 -22.88 -59.16
C ARG A 252 -45.67 -21.37 -59.04
N ARG A 253 -44.63 -20.56 -58.75
CA ARG A 253 -44.74 -19.11 -58.57
C ARG A 253 -43.46 -18.43 -59.06
N CYS A 254 -43.62 -17.36 -59.84
CA CYS A 254 -42.54 -16.51 -60.33
C CYS A 254 -42.59 -15.13 -59.65
N ARG A 255 -41.43 -14.52 -59.39
CA ARG A 255 -41.31 -13.15 -58.85
C ARG A 255 -40.34 -12.35 -59.72
N SER A 256 -40.82 -11.27 -60.30
CA SER A 256 -40.03 -10.41 -61.19
C SER A 256 -39.04 -9.51 -60.43
N PRO A 257 -37.88 -9.16 -61.02
CA PRO A 257 -37.39 -9.59 -62.34
C PRO A 257 -36.78 -11.01 -62.29
N CYS A 258 -37.23 -11.90 -63.18
CA CYS A 258 -36.71 -13.27 -63.30
C CYS A 258 -36.54 -13.63 -64.78
N SER A 259 -35.35 -14.05 -65.16
CA SER A 259 -35.01 -14.40 -66.55
C SER A 259 -35.17 -15.90 -66.86
N PHE A 260 -36.16 -16.57 -66.27
CA PHE A 260 -36.40 -18.01 -66.51
C PHE A 260 -37.32 -18.19 -67.74
N PRO A 261 -36.95 -19.01 -68.73
CA PRO A 261 -37.75 -19.19 -69.94
C PRO A 261 -39.00 -20.05 -69.67
N GLY A 262 -40.19 -19.53 -69.98
CA GLY A 262 -41.49 -20.23 -69.90
C GLY A 262 -42.43 -19.76 -68.78
N ASN A 263 -42.62 -18.44 -68.64
CA ASN A 263 -43.69 -17.87 -67.81
C ASN A 263 -45.07 -18.09 -68.43
#